data_AF-A0A392VB58-F1
#
_entry.id   AF-A0A392VB58-F1
#
_cell.length_a   1.000
_cell.length_b   1.000
_cell.length_c   1.000
_cell.angle_alpha   90.00
_cell.angle_beta   90.00
_cell.angle_gamma   90.00
#
_symmetry.space_group_name_H-M   'P 1'
#
loop_
_entity.id
_entity.type
_entity.pdbx_description
1 polymer ?
#
loop_
_entity_poly.entity_id
_entity_poly.type
_entity_poly.pdbx_seq_one_letter_code
_entity_poly.pdbx_strand_id
1 'polypeptide(L)' 'MEEKCTDCVTGKQHRQAIPKQAKWRATAKLQLIHSDICGPINPSSNGGK' A
#
# COMPACT_ATOMS: atom_id res chain seq x y z
N MET A 1 13.07 -15.24 -33.77
CA MET A 1 12.05 -15.09 -32.71
C MET A 1 12.81 -14.60 -31.50
N GLU A 2 12.65 -13.32 -31.17
CA GLU A 2 13.47 -12.69 -30.13
C GLU A 2 12.96 -13.14 -28.76
N GLU A 3 13.67 -14.09 -28.15
CA GLU A 3 13.44 -14.42 -26.75
C GLU A 3 13.84 -13.22 -25.90
N LYS A 4 12.82 -12.53 -25.38
CA LYS A 4 13.04 -11.43 -24.45
C LYS A 4 13.72 -12.01 -23.21
N CYS A 5 14.89 -11.47 -22.86
CA CYS A 5 15.60 -11.83 -21.63
C CYS A 5 14.68 -11.68 -20.41
N THR A 6 14.51 -12.77 -19.66
CA THR A 6 13.62 -12.86 -18.49
C THR A 6 14.01 -11.87 -17.39
N ASP A 7 15.31 -11.67 -17.19
CA ASP A 7 15.85 -10.77 -16.18
C ASP A 7 15.56 -9.31 -16.54
N CYS A 8 15.68 -8.97 -17.83
CA CYS A 8 15.33 -7.64 -18.33
C CYS A 8 13.83 -7.35 -18.18
N VAL A 9 12.96 -8.32 -18.47
CA VAL A 9 11.51 -8.16 -18.32
C VAL A 9 11.11 -7.97 -16.86
N THR A 10 11.73 -8.72 -15.94
CA THR A 10 11.41 -8.65 -14.51
C THR A 10 11.97 -7.39 -13.86
N GLY A 11 13.24 -7.05 -14.14
CA GLY A 11 13.91 -5.89 -13.54
C GLY A 11 13.49 -4.54 -14.11
N LYS A 12 12.94 -4.51 -15.34
CA LYS A 12 12.44 -3.30 -16.01
C LYS A 12 10.94 -3.36 -16.30
N GLN A 13 10.19 -4.11 -15.51
CA GLN A 13 8.75 -4.15 -15.66
C GLN A 13 8.19 -2.74 -15.43
N HIS A 14 7.63 -2.13 -16.48
CA HIS A 14 6.89 -0.89 -16.32
C HIS A 14 5.62 -1.19 -15.53
N ARG A 15 5.43 -0.48 -14.41
CA ARG A 15 4.18 -0.58 -13.64
C ARG A 15 3.06 0.02 -14.49
N GLN A 16 1.99 -0.74 -14.70
CA GLN A 16 0.77 -0.17 -15.26
C GLN A 16 0.32 1.03 -14.42
N ALA A 17 -0.28 2.03 -15.07
CA ALA A 17 -0.79 3.20 -14.37
C ALA A 17 -1.77 2.76 -13.28
N ILE A 18 -1.49 3.17 -12.04
CA ILE A 18 -2.42 2.93 -10.93
C ILE A 18 -3.61 3.87 -11.13
N PRO A 19 -4.86 3.37 -11.09
CA PRO A 19 -6.03 4.22 -11.13
C PRO A 19 -5.94 5.29 -10.04
N LYS A 20 -6.18 6.55 -10.41
CA LYS A 20 -6.10 7.70 -9.47
C LYS A 20 -7.15 7.65 -8.37
N GLN A 21 -8.20 6.86 -8.55
CA GLN A 21 -9.32 6.76 -7.61
C GLN A 21 -9.80 5.32 -7.48
N ALA A 22 -10.27 4.97 -6.28
CA ALA A 22 -10.93 3.70 -6.02
C ALA A 22 -12.26 3.63 -6.78
N LYS A 23 -12.60 2.44 -7.29
CA LYS A 23 -13.87 2.17 -7.99
C LYS A 23 -15.09 2.24 -7.07
N TRP A 24 -14.86 2.14 -5.77
CA TRP A 24 -15.91 2.09 -4.75
C TRP A 24 -15.53 2.96 -3.56
N ARG A 25 -16.55 3.56 -2.94
CA ARG A 25 -16.45 4.37 -1.72
C ARG A 25 -17.65 4.09 -0.82
N ALA A 26 -17.47 4.30 0.48
CA ALA A 26 -18.57 4.27 1.44
C ALA A 26 -19.64 5.34 1.10
N THR A 27 -20.91 4.95 1.21
CA THR A 27 -22.10 5.79 1.05
C THR A 27 -22.78 6.09 2.39
N ALA A 28 -22.49 5.30 3.42
CA ALA A 28 -22.98 5.49 4.79
C ALA A 28 -21.83 5.62 5.79
N LYS A 29 -22.10 6.26 6.93
CA LYS A 29 -21.13 6.40 8.01
C LYS A 29 -20.71 5.01 8.50
N LEU A 30 -19.41 4.85 8.73
CA LEU A 30 -18.79 3.62 9.24
C LEU A 30 -18.88 2.39 8.32
N GLN A 31 -19.27 2.55 7.05
CA GLN A 31 -19.34 1.44 6.08
C GLN A 31 -17.96 0.95 5.61
N LEU A 32 -16.93 1.80 5.70
CA LEU A 32 -15.55 1.46 5.35
C LEU A 32 -14.60 2.04 6.40
N ILE A 33 -13.78 1.18 6.99
CA ILE A 33 -12.76 1.56 7.98
C ILE A 33 -11.39 1.22 7.40
N HIS A 34 -10.52 2.21 7.29
CA HIS A 34 -9.12 2.00 6.95
C HIS A 34 -8.34 1.93 8.26
N SER A 35 -7.85 0.75 8.62
CA SER A 35 -6.99 0.54 9.78
C SER A 35 -5.61 0.11 9.30
N ASP A 36 -4.58 0.59 9.99
CA ASP A 36 -3.21 0.16 9.78
C ASP A 36 -2.57 -0.20 11.12
N ILE A 37 -1.58 -1.07 11.08
CA ILE A 37 -0.81 -1.47 12.26
C ILE A 37 0.41 -0.57 12.33
N CYS A 38 0.54 0.17 13.43
CA CYS A 38 1.79 0.87 13.71
C CYS A 38 2.83 -0.12 14.24
N GLY A 39 4.08 0.06 13.80
CA GLY A 39 5.24 -0.73 14.26
C GLY A 39 5.54 -0.54 15.75
N PRO A 40 6.57 -1.22 16.29
CA PRO A 40 6.84 -1.26 17.71
C PRO A 40 6.96 0.15 18.30
N ILE A 41 6.03 0.50 19.19
CA ILE A 41 6.02 1.76 19.91
C ILE A 41 6.75 1.51 21.23
N ASN A 42 7.72 2.37 21.57
CA ASN A 42 8.27 2.47 22.91
C ASN A 42 7.59 3.65 23.62
N PRO A 43 6.42 3.46 24.25
CA PRO A 43 5.73 4.57 24.88
C PRO A 43 6.45 4.98 26.16
N SER A 44 7.00 6.19 26.22
CA SER A 44 7.13 6.86 27.51
C SER A 44 5.77 7.45 27.86
N SER A 45 5.12 6.88 28.88
CA SER A 45 3.87 7.43 29.41
C SER A 45 4.13 8.80 30.06
N ASN A 46 3.09 9.63 30.17
CA ASN A 46 3.14 10.91 30.90
C ASN A 46 3.51 10.76 32.41
N GLY A 47 3.66 9.52 32.89
CA GLY A 47 4.21 9.22 34.22
C GLY A 47 5.74 9.17 34.27
N GLY A 48 6.44 9.71 33.26
CA GLY A 48 7.88 9.90 33.14
C GLY A 48 8.73 9.40 34.32
N LYS A 49 9.44 8.31 34.08
CA LYS A 49 10.77 8.11 34.65
C LYS A 49 11.74 7.97 33.50
#